data_AF-A0A4S8W2I5-F1
#
_entry.id   AF-A0A4S8W2I5-F1
#
_cell.length_a   1.000
_cell.length_b   1.000
_cell.length_c   1.000
_cell.angle_alpha   90.00
_cell.angle_beta   90.00
_cell.angle_gamma   90.00
#
_symmetry.space_group_name_H-M   'P 1'
#
loop_
_entity.id
_entity.type
_entity.pdbx_description
1 polymer ?
#
loop_
_entity_poly.entity_id
_entity_poly.type
_entity_poly.pdbx_seq_one_letter_code
_entity_poly.pdbx_strand_id
1 'polypeptide(L)'
;MAKPPTDPRLQRCLTRLEHLFASWEECNGKPDNHRKDDTEALFEDAYILPTKIFSLERKEQDIKNKLAKLEEVLGSIHARMDVFLLDDPQYYALHQEREVAVEEQQRLSEEHWSVLAEMEKSKETSDKAMETNMEILDERHELEWFGRILDHIEPS
;
A
#
# COMPACT_ATOMS: atom_id res chain seq x y z
N MET A 1 4.60 -50.93 -25.57
CA MET A 1 5.79 -50.69 -24.72
C MET A 1 5.42 -49.60 -23.72
N ALA A 2 5.46 -49.89 -22.41
CA ALA A 2 5.20 -48.89 -21.39
C ALA A 2 6.38 -47.90 -21.35
N LYS A 3 6.10 -46.59 -21.38
CA LYS A 3 7.14 -45.56 -21.14
C LYS A 3 7.77 -45.83 -19.77
N PRO A 4 9.10 -45.79 -19.63
CA PRO A 4 9.75 -45.97 -18.34
C PRO A 4 9.25 -44.89 -17.35
N PRO A 5 9.12 -45.21 -16.05
CA PRO A 5 8.70 -44.23 -15.06
C PRO A 5 9.69 -43.07 -15.09
N THR A 6 9.19 -41.89 -15.47
CA THR A 6 10.03 -40.71 -15.57
C THR A 6 10.29 -40.20 -14.15
N ASP A 7 11.55 -40.01 -13.79
CA ASP A 7 11.92 -39.47 -12.48
C ASP A 7 11.20 -38.13 -12.25
N PRO A 8 10.37 -37.98 -11.19
CA PRO A 8 9.65 -36.73 -10.91
C PRO A 8 10.56 -35.51 -10.72
N ARG A 9 11.85 -35.71 -10.38
CA ARG A 9 12.84 -34.64 -10.33
C ARG A 9 13.21 -34.19 -11.75
N LEU A 10 13.48 -35.12 -12.65
CA LEU A 10 13.80 -34.83 -14.05
C LEU A 10 12.62 -34.17 -14.77
N GLN A 11 11.38 -34.61 -14.51
CA GLN A 11 10.18 -33.96 -15.05
C GLN A 11 10.09 -32.50 -14.62
N ARG A 12 10.29 -32.21 -13.32
CA ARG A 12 10.29 -30.82 -12.82
C ARG A 12 11.40 -29.97 -13.45
N CYS A 13 12.59 -30.52 -13.63
CA CYS A 13 13.69 -29.82 -14.31
C CYS A 13 13.36 -29.51 -15.77
N LEU A 14 12.81 -30.47 -16.52
CA LEU A 14 12.40 -30.28 -17.91
C LEU A 14 11.31 -29.21 -18.02
N THR A 15 10.25 -29.30 -17.22
CA THR A 15 9.17 -28.30 -17.23
C THR A 15 9.68 -26.89 -16.89
N ARG A 16 10.61 -26.76 -15.95
CA ARG A 16 11.21 -25.45 -15.63
C ARG A 16 12.03 -24.90 -16.80
N LEU A 17 12.83 -25.73 -17.47
CA LEU A 17 13.62 -25.32 -18.63
C LEU A 17 12.72 -24.94 -19.82
N GLU A 18 11.64 -25.70 -20.07
CA GLU A 18 10.65 -25.37 -21.10
C GLU A 18 10.01 -24.00 -20.84
N HIS A 19 9.68 -23.71 -19.57
CA HIS A 19 9.14 -22.41 -19.18
C HIS A 19 10.15 -21.27 -19.40
N LEU A 20 11.39 -21.43 -18.93
CA LEU A 20 12.45 -20.43 -19.12
C LEU A 20 12.72 -20.16 -20.60
N PHE A 21 12.74 -21.19 -21.44
CA PHE A 21 12.96 -21.03 -22.87
C PHE A 21 11.80 -20.29 -23.54
N ALA A 22 10.55 -20.62 -23.22
CA ALA A 22 9.38 -19.91 -23.74
C ALA A 22 9.40 -18.42 -23.36
N SER A 23 9.68 -18.11 -22.09
CA SER A 23 9.79 -16.72 -21.63
C SER A 23 11.00 -15.99 -22.23
N TRP A 24 12.11 -16.68 -22.46
CA TRP A 24 13.27 -16.15 -23.17
C TRP A 24 12.95 -15.76 -24.62
N GLU A 25 12.20 -16.61 -25.34
CA GLU A 25 11.73 -16.31 -26.69
C GLU A 25 10.74 -15.14 -26.70
N GLU A 26 9.78 -15.12 -25.77
CA GLU A 26 8.80 -14.05 -25.63
C GLU A 26 9.46 -12.67 -25.41
N CYS A 27 10.50 -12.61 -24.58
CA CYS A 27 11.25 -11.38 -24.33
C CYS A 27 12.31 -11.07 -25.41
N ASN A 28 12.36 -11.84 -26.51
CA ASN A 28 13.33 -11.73 -27.61
C ASN A 28 14.79 -11.82 -27.14
N GLY A 29 15.05 -12.70 -26.18
CA GLY A 29 16.37 -12.91 -25.58
C GLY A 29 16.90 -11.73 -24.78
N LYS A 30 16.01 -10.83 -24.36
CA LYS A 30 16.35 -9.67 -23.52
C LYS A 30 15.50 -9.72 -22.25
N PRO A 31 16.06 -10.14 -21.12
CA PRO A 31 15.34 -10.20 -19.84
C PRO A 31 14.65 -8.88 -19.46
N ASP A 32 15.19 -7.73 -19.85
CA ASP A 32 14.58 -6.41 -19.63
C ASP A 32 13.20 -6.23 -20.29
N ASN A 33 12.88 -7.03 -21.31
CA ASN A 33 11.57 -7.00 -21.97
C ASN A 33 10.55 -7.92 -21.28
N HIS A 34 10.98 -8.79 -20.35
CA HIS A 34 10.10 -9.69 -19.64
C HIS A 34 9.09 -8.89 -18.81
N ARG A 35 7.80 -9.06 -19.09
CA ARG A 35 6.69 -8.39 -18.39
C ARG A 35 6.91 -6.88 -18.23
N LYS A 36 7.44 -6.24 -19.28
CA LYS A 36 7.75 -4.81 -19.28
C LYS A 36 6.50 -3.96 -19.03
N ASP A 37 5.38 -4.31 -19.65
CA ASP A 37 4.11 -3.60 -19.50
C ASP A 37 3.59 -3.69 -18.06
N ASP A 38 3.72 -4.85 -17.41
CA ASP A 38 3.38 -5.01 -15.99
C ASP A 38 4.29 -4.14 -15.10
N THR A 39 5.58 -4.12 -15.39
CA THR A 39 6.55 -3.31 -14.63
C THR A 39 6.23 -1.82 -14.72
N GLU A 40 5.85 -1.33 -15.92
CA GLU A 40 5.45 0.06 -16.12
C GLU A 40 4.14 0.38 -15.39
N ALA A 41 3.16 -0.53 -15.41
CA ALA A 41 1.91 -0.37 -14.68
C ALA A 41 2.12 -0.32 -13.15
N LEU A 42 3.11 -1.04 -12.63
CA LEU A 42 3.43 -1.09 -11.20
C LEU A 42 4.16 0.16 -10.68
N PHE A 43 4.68 1.04 -11.55
CA PHE A 43 5.53 2.16 -11.14
C PHE A 43 4.83 3.10 -10.13
N GLU A 44 3.60 3.51 -10.43
CA GLU A 44 2.82 4.36 -9.53
C GLU A 44 2.52 3.65 -8.20
N ASP A 45 2.15 2.39 -8.26
CA ASP A 45 1.70 1.65 -7.07
C ASP A 45 2.87 1.24 -6.16
N ALA A 46 4.00 0.81 -6.72
CA ALA A 46 5.15 0.36 -5.94
C ALA A 46 6.04 1.51 -5.43
N TYR A 47 6.09 2.65 -6.14
CA TYR A 47 7.06 3.73 -5.82
C TYR A 47 6.42 5.07 -5.45
N ILE A 48 5.23 5.39 -5.97
CA ILE A 48 4.55 6.67 -5.66
C ILE A 48 3.62 6.54 -4.45
N LEU A 49 2.88 5.43 -4.32
CA LEU A 49 2.02 5.20 -3.15
C LEU A 49 2.76 5.29 -1.80
N PRO A 50 3.99 4.77 -1.62
CA PRO A 50 4.74 4.95 -0.36
C PRO A 50 4.89 6.41 0.06
N THR A 51 5.14 7.31 -0.89
CA THR A 51 5.27 8.75 -0.62
C THR A 51 3.91 9.38 -0.27
N LYS A 52 2.83 8.93 -0.93
CA LYS A 52 1.46 9.35 -0.60
C LYS A 52 1.06 8.87 0.81
N ILE A 53 1.38 7.63 1.18
CA ILE A 53 1.14 7.06 2.51
C ILE A 53 1.82 7.91 3.59
N PHE A 54 3.08 8.28 3.41
CA PHE A 54 3.78 9.16 4.36
C PHE A 54 3.08 10.52 4.52
N SER A 55 2.56 11.08 3.43
CA SER A 55 1.80 12.33 3.48
C SER A 55 0.46 12.17 4.22
N LEU A 56 -0.21 11.03 4.04
CA LEU A 56 -1.43 10.69 4.78
C LEU A 56 -1.15 10.47 6.28
N GLU A 57 -0.05 9.81 6.63
CA GLU A 57 0.38 9.63 8.03
C GLU A 57 0.60 10.97 8.74
N ARG A 58 1.18 11.95 8.05
CA ARG A 58 1.30 13.31 8.59
C ARG A 58 -0.07 13.97 8.82
N LYS A 59 -0.99 13.84 7.86
CA LYS A 59 -2.36 14.38 8.02
C LYS A 59 -3.10 13.70 9.17
N GLU A 60 -2.96 12.38 9.29
CA GLU A 60 -3.54 11.58 10.37
C GLU A 60 -3.08 12.07 11.75
N GLN A 61 -1.77 12.31 11.88
CA GLN A 61 -1.21 12.86 13.10
C GLN A 61 -1.69 14.29 13.39
N ASP A 62 -1.81 15.13 12.37
CA ASP A 62 -2.35 16.49 12.52
C ASP A 62 -3.81 16.47 12.98
N ILE A 63 -4.63 15.54 12.46
CA ILE A 63 -6.03 15.38 12.88
C ILE A 63 -6.10 14.90 14.34
N LYS A 64 -5.30 13.90 14.72
CA LYS A 64 -5.18 13.46 16.13
C LYS A 64 -4.83 14.62 17.07
N ASN A 65 -3.87 15.45 16.68
CA ASN A 65 -3.48 16.61 17.47
C ASN A 65 -4.61 17.63 17.62
N LYS A 66 -5.44 17.83 16.58
CA LYS A 66 -6.61 18.72 16.64
C LYS A 66 -7.71 18.13 17.52
N LEU A 67 -7.98 16.82 17.41
CA LEU A 67 -8.96 16.11 18.23
C LEU A 67 -8.61 16.20 19.73
N ALA A 68 -7.35 15.95 20.10
CA ALA A 68 -6.90 16.06 21.49
C ALA A 68 -7.12 17.49 22.06
N LYS A 69 -6.83 18.52 21.26
CA LYS A 69 -7.09 19.92 21.68
C LYS A 69 -8.59 20.20 21.83
N LEU A 70 -9.43 19.66 20.97
CA LEU A 70 -10.88 19.81 21.09
C LEU A 70 -11.43 19.11 22.33
N GLU A 71 -10.89 17.94 22.68
CA GLU A 71 -11.25 17.26 23.94
C GLU A 71 -10.92 18.12 25.16
N GLU A 72 -9.75 18.78 25.19
CA GLU A 72 -9.38 19.73 26.25
C GLU A 72 -10.35 20.93 26.30
N VAL A 73 -10.71 21.51 25.15
CA VAL A 73 -11.66 22.62 25.05
C VAL A 73 -13.05 22.20 25.55
N LEU A 74 -13.55 21.05 25.11
CA LEU A 74 -14.85 20.52 25.54
C LEU A 74 -14.89 20.23 27.04
N GLY A 75 -13.80 19.71 27.61
CA GLY A 75 -13.64 19.52 29.04
C GLY A 75 -13.68 20.85 29.80
N SER A 76 -12.98 21.87 29.30
CA SER A 76 -13.01 23.22 29.87
C SER A 76 -14.39 23.86 29.79
N ILE A 77 -15.14 23.66 28.69
CA ILE A 77 -16.50 24.20 28.55
C ILE A 77 -17.44 23.52 29.54
N HIS A 78 -17.41 22.19 29.65
CA HIS A 78 -18.22 21.46 30.65
C HIS A 78 -17.94 21.95 32.08
N ALA A 79 -16.67 22.07 32.46
CA ALA A 79 -16.30 22.54 33.79
C ALA A 79 -16.83 23.96 34.09
N ARG A 80 -16.91 24.83 33.07
CA ARG A 80 -17.50 26.17 33.22
C ARG A 80 -19.02 26.11 33.29
N MET A 81 -19.66 25.26 32.50
CA MET A 81 -21.12 25.08 32.52
C MET A 81 -21.63 24.60 33.88
N ASP A 82 -20.88 23.73 34.58
CA ASP A 82 -21.23 23.23 35.92
C ASP A 82 -21.27 24.33 37.00
N VAL A 83 -20.68 25.50 36.75
CA VAL A 83 -20.66 26.63 37.68
C VAL A 83 -21.88 27.54 37.53
N PHE A 84 -22.48 27.60 36.33
CA PHE A 84 -23.58 28.51 36.04
C PHE A 84 -24.95 27.84 36.22
N LEU A 85 -25.95 28.63 36.64
CA LEU A 85 -27.34 28.20 36.64
C LEU A 85 -27.88 28.19 35.19
N LEU A 86 -28.85 27.31 34.91
CA LEU A 86 -29.45 27.14 33.58
C LEU A 86 -30.03 28.44 32.98
N ASP A 87 -30.50 29.35 33.83
CA ASP A 87 -31.09 30.63 33.41
C ASP A 87 -30.06 31.76 33.22
N ASP A 88 -28.77 31.49 33.44
CA ASP A 88 -27.71 32.48 33.22
C ASP A 88 -27.44 32.67 31.71
N PRO A 89 -27.46 33.89 31.17
CA PRO A 89 -27.08 34.15 29.78
C PRO A 89 -25.70 33.60 29.40
N GLN A 90 -24.77 33.51 30.36
CA GLN A 90 -23.44 32.91 30.15
C GLN A 90 -23.51 31.39 29.94
N TYR A 91 -24.50 30.71 30.55
CA TYR A 91 -24.73 29.28 30.32
C TYR A 91 -25.14 29.03 28.86
N TYR A 92 -26.02 29.87 28.30
CA TYR A 92 -26.45 29.73 26.91
C TYR A 92 -25.31 29.98 25.91
N ALA A 93 -24.45 30.97 26.18
CA ALA A 93 -23.26 31.21 25.36
C ALA A 93 -22.29 30.02 25.39
N LEU A 94 -22.04 29.44 26.58
CA LEU A 94 -21.21 28.24 26.73
C LEU A 94 -21.82 27.02 26.03
N HIS A 95 -23.13 26.86 26.07
CA HIS A 95 -23.81 25.79 25.35
C HIS A 95 -23.60 25.93 23.83
N GLN A 96 -23.68 27.14 23.28
CA GLN A 96 -23.37 27.34 21.86
C GLN A 96 -21.91 27.03 21.53
N GLU A 97 -20.96 27.46 22.36
CA GLU A 97 -19.54 27.12 22.19
C GLU A 97 -19.32 25.59 22.22
N ARG A 98 -20.01 24.87 23.11
CA ARG A 98 -19.98 23.41 23.19
C ARG A 98 -20.46 22.77 21.89
N GLU A 99 -21.62 23.19 21.38
CA GLU A 99 -22.18 22.60 20.16
C GLU A 99 -21.24 22.78 18.96
N VAL A 100 -20.65 23.98 18.79
CA VAL A 100 -19.66 24.24 17.73
C VAL A 100 -18.43 23.33 17.89
N ALA A 101 -17.94 23.14 19.11
CA ALA A 101 -16.81 22.26 19.36
C ALA A 101 -17.14 20.77 19.12
N VAL A 102 -18.36 20.33 19.42
CA VAL A 102 -18.85 18.96 19.13
C VAL A 102 -18.99 18.74 17.62
N GLU A 103 -19.55 19.70 16.88
CA GLU A 103 -19.67 19.63 15.43
C GLU A 103 -18.29 19.50 14.77
N GLU A 104 -17.31 20.29 15.21
CA GLU A 104 -15.94 20.21 14.70
C GLU A 104 -15.25 18.89 15.10
N GLN A 105 -15.48 18.38 16.32
CA GLN A 105 -14.99 17.08 16.75
C GLN A 105 -15.54 15.96 15.87
N GLN A 106 -16.84 16.00 15.55
CA GLN A 106 -17.46 15.03 14.67
C GLN A 106 -16.87 15.11 13.26
N ARG A 107 -16.75 16.32 12.69
CA ARG A 107 -16.14 16.54 11.37
C ARG A 107 -14.71 15.99 11.30
N LEU A 108 -13.89 16.28 12.31
CA LEU A 108 -12.51 15.78 12.35
C LEU A 108 -12.44 14.27 12.58
N SER A 109 -13.39 13.69 13.31
CA SER A 109 -13.47 12.24 13.50
C SER A 109 -13.81 11.54 12.18
N GLU A 110 -14.77 12.08 11.42
CA GLU A 110 -15.11 11.57 10.08
C GLU A 110 -13.92 11.70 9.12
N GLU A 111 -13.22 12.84 9.14
CA GLU A 111 -11.98 13.04 8.37
C GLU A 111 -10.89 12.05 8.78
N HIS A 112 -10.73 11.77 10.08
CA HIS A 112 -9.77 10.80 10.61
C HIS A 112 -10.05 9.39 10.07
N TRP A 113 -11.29 8.93 10.14
CA TRP A 113 -11.69 7.63 9.62
C TRP A 113 -11.48 7.52 8.10
N SER A 114 -11.80 8.58 7.35
CA SER A 114 -11.55 8.63 5.91
C SER A 114 -10.06 8.50 5.58
N VAL A 115 -9.18 9.20 6.30
CA VAL A 115 -7.72 9.11 6.11
C VAL A 115 -7.20 7.72 6.44
N LEU A 116 -7.66 7.10 7.53
CA LEU A 116 -7.26 5.73 7.88
C LEU A 116 -7.65 4.72 6.80
N ALA A 117 -8.86 4.82 6.26
CA ALA A 117 -9.33 3.94 5.18
C ALA A 117 -8.50 4.13 3.89
N GLU A 118 -8.17 5.37 3.53
CA GLU A 118 -7.32 5.66 2.38
C GLU A 118 -5.89 5.13 2.57
N MET A 119 -5.34 5.26 3.78
CA MET A 119 -4.03 4.72 4.13
C MET A 119 -3.99 3.19 4.04
N GLU A 120 -4.98 2.50 4.59
CA GLU A 120 -5.07 1.04 4.55
C GLU A 120 -5.12 0.53 3.11
N LYS A 121 -6.01 1.11 2.30
CA LYS A 121 -6.11 0.77 0.88
C LYS A 121 -4.80 1.03 0.13
N SER A 122 -4.17 2.18 0.39
CA SER A 122 -2.91 2.53 -0.27
C SER A 122 -1.77 1.58 0.13
N LYS A 123 -1.71 1.17 1.41
CA LYS A 123 -0.74 0.19 1.91
C LYS A 123 -0.95 -1.17 1.24
N GLU A 124 -2.18 -1.66 1.21
CA GLU A 124 -2.50 -2.96 0.57
C GLU A 124 -2.13 -2.96 -0.92
N THR A 125 -2.45 -1.90 -1.66
CA THR A 125 -2.08 -1.79 -3.07
C THR A 125 -0.55 -1.72 -3.25
N SER A 126 0.13 -0.93 -2.43
CA SER A 126 1.59 -0.79 -2.49
C SER A 126 2.30 -2.11 -2.17
N ASP A 127 1.84 -2.85 -1.16
CA ASP A 127 2.43 -4.12 -0.75
C ASP A 127 2.28 -5.18 -1.85
N LYS A 128 1.08 -5.30 -2.44
CA LYS A 128 0.83 -6.21 -3.58
C LYS A 128 1.67 -5.85 -4.81
N ALA A 129 1.79 -4.55 -5.10
CA ALA A 129 2.59 -4.07 -6.21
C ALA A 129 4.08 -4.38 -5.99
N MET A 130 4.56 -4.23 -4.76
CA MET A 130 5.95 -4.54 -4.39
C MET A 130 6.24 -6.05 -4.44
N GLU A 131 5.31 -6.90 -3.99
CA GLU A 131 5.40 -8.36 -4.13
C GLU A 131 5.49 -8.77 -5.60
N THR A 132 4.57 -8.28 -6.44
CA THR A 132 4.56 -8.58 -7.88
C THR A 132 5.84 -8.09 -8.56
N ASN A 133 6.33 -6.89 -8.20
CA ASN A 133 7.57 -6.37 -8.74
C ASN A 133 8.79 -7.24 -8.32
N MET A 134 8.77 -7.80 -7.11
CA MET A 134 9.82 -8.72 -6.66
C MET A 134 9.79 -10.04 -7.42
N GLU A 135 8.61 -10.60 -7.68
CA GLU A 135 8.45 -11.78 -8.55
C GLU A 135 9.00 -11.54 -9.96
N ILE A 136 8.69 -10.39 -10.57
CA ILE A 136 9.21 -10.03 -11.90
C ILE A 136 10.73 -9.92 -11.87
N LEU A 137 11.32 -9.34 -10.82
CA LEU A 137 12.76 -9.22 -10.68
C LEU A 137 13.44 -10.60 -10.54
N ASP A 138 12.83 -11.52 -9.78
CA ASP A 138 13.33 -12.89 -9.64
C ASP A 138 13.26 -13.64 -10.99
N GLU A 139 12.13 -13.57 -11.70
CA GLU A 139 11.97 -14.14 -13.04
C GLU A 139 13.00 -13.58 -14.03
N ARG A 140 13.22 -12.26 -14.01
CA ARG A 140 14.24 -11.60 -14.84
C ARG A 140 15.64 -12.12 -14.50
N HIS A 141 15.96 -12.32 -13.23
CA HIS A 141 17.25 -12.86 -12.84
C HIS A 141 17.45 -14.31 -13.32
N GLU A 142 16.40 -15.13 -13.28
CA GLU A 142 16.43 -16.48 -13.84
C GLU A 142 16.66 -16.46 -15.35
N LEU A 143 16.02 -15.55 -16.08
CA LEU A 143 16.21 -15.37 -17.51
C LEU A 143 17.62 -14.86 -17.85
N GLU A 144 18.18 -13.94 -17.06
CA GLU A 144 19.57 -13.49 -17.22
C GLU A 144 20.55 -14.66 -17.06
N TRP A 145 20.34 -15.49 -16.04
CA TRP A 145 21.16 -16.69 -15.83
C TRP A 145 20.99 -17.69 -16.98
N PHE A 146 19.76 -17.89 -17.46
CA PHE A 146 19.44 -18.78 -18.56
C PHE A 146 20.12 -18.32 -19.87
N GLY A 147 20.04 -17.04 -20.20
CA GLY A 147 20.72 -16.45 -21.36
C GLY A 147 22.23 -16.69 -21.34
N ARG A 148 22.87 -16.51 -20.18
CA ARG A 148 24.30 -16.81 -20.03
C ARG A 148 24.62 -18.28 -20.32
N ILE A 149 23.74 -19.21 -19.97
CA ILE A 149 23.95 -20.64 -20.29
C ILE A 149 23.85 -20.87 -21.79
N LEU A 150 22.85 -20.28 -22.45
CA LEU A 150 22.70 -20.41 -23.90
C LEU A 150 23.94 -19.89 -24.62
N ASP A 151 24.48 -18.74 -24.22
CA ASP A 151 25.72 -18.18 -24.78
C ASP A 151 26.94 -19.12 -24.64
N HIS A 152 26.98 -19.95 -23.59
CA HIS A 152 28.05 -20.94 -23.39
C HIS A 152 27.87 -22.21 -24.23
N ILE A 153 26.63 -22.55 -24.60
CA ILE A 153 26.29 -23.77 -25.35
C ILE A 153 26.32 -23.51 -26.86
N GLU A 154 25.85 -22.35 -27.30
CA GLU A 154 25.91 -21.86 -28.67
C GLU A 154 26.78 -20.58 -28.74
N PRO A 155 28.12 -20.71 -28.63
CA PRO A 155 28.99 -19.58 -28.84
C PRO A 155 28.82 -19.07 -30.28
N SER A 156 28.52 -17.78 -30.41
CA SER A 156 28.33 -17.06 -31.68
C SER A 156 29.53 -17.17 -32.62
#